data_AF-A0A9X1RI10-F1
#
_entry.id   AF-A0A9X1RI10-F1
#
_cell.length_a   1.000
_cell.length_b   1.000
_cell.length_c   1.000
_cell.angle_alpha   90.00
_cell.angle_beta   90.00
_cell.angle_gamma   90.00
#
_symmetry.space_group_name_H-M   'P 1'
#
loop_
_entity.id
_entity.type
_entity.pdbx_description
1 polymer ?
#
loop_
_entity_poly.entity_id
_entity_poly.type
_entity_poly.pdbx_seq_one_letter_code
_entity_poly.pdbx_strand_id
1 'polypeptide(L)'
;MRAWLDEITEETGRVVRTLLDDEARTAGFHRLTDYQLMRMLTEDAAAETVRAARRGRKADDNSEFLAALAPFFARPDDLRVTPFACAVGRDLAPLFAGAGASEEVVRRAHDFARDRCAIYIEVAEGAFRLGQTHQLRAVFVYRVPRPDRYMGPRSLDPYVPDASDQLRIFAVAGAIGGLACARASWVVGSQSGRGDDLFHELVRHRHHESGLQFDSLVTEIEDLVWLTLAYAAVAQPDRREILPMATINRAGRLPNRAARRRQRRLSLFRVERLRAPADNFGRRVRINQQEGWQLGRRIKVRGHFKMQRHGTEGRLRKLIFVASHCRGPLDAAPLHSMRLLD
;
A
#
# COMPACT_ATOMS: atom_id res chain seq x y z
N MET A 1 -2.50 14.95 -8.76
CA MET A 1 -2.66 13.50 -8.55
C MET A 1 -4.05 13.31 -7.98
N ARG A 2 -4.83 12.39 -8.53
CA ARG A 2 -6.13 12.03 -7.97
C ARG A 2 -5.94 10.73 -7.19
N ALA A 3 -6.42 10.66 -5.95
CA ALA A 3 -6.23 9.49 -5.12
C ALA A 3 -7.16 8.36 -5.58
N TRP A 4 -6.69 7.11 -5.51
CA TRP A 4 -7.53 5.95 -5.83
C TRP A 4 -8.79 5.88 -4.96
N LEU A 5 -8.70 6.27 -3.68
CA LEU A 5 -9.87 6.34 -2.78
C LEU A 5 -10.97 7.28 -3.31
N ASP A 6 -10.61 8.38 -3.98
CA ASP A 6 -11.61 9.28 -4.58
C ASP A 6 -12.27 8.65 -5.80
N GLU A 7 -11.51 7.88 -6.58
CA GLU A 7 -12.00 7.21 -7.79
C GLU A 7 -12.98 6.08 -7.45
N ILE A 8 -12.62 5.22 -6.49
CA ILE A 8 -13.50 4.12 -6.05
C ILE A 8 -14.77 4.66 -5.37
N THR A 9 -14.68 5.77 -4.64
CA THR A 9 -15.83 6.41 -4.00
C THR A 9 -16.86 6.88 -5.04
N GLU A 10 -16.41 7.59 -6.08
CA GLU A 10 -17.30 8.02 -7.17
C GLU A 10 -17.87 6.83 -7.95
N GLU A 11 -17.05 5.80 -8.20
CA GLU A 11 -17.48 4.60 -8.92
C GLU A 11 -18.54 3.82 -8.15
N THR A 12 -18.37 3.60 -6.85
CA THR A 12 -19.36 2.92 -6.02
C THR A 12 -20.68 3.69 -5.99
N GLY A 13 -20.61 5.02 -5.85
CA GLY A 13 -21.80 5.87 -5.94
C GLY A 13 -22.49 5.76 -7.31
N ARG A 14 -21.72 5.70 -8.40
CA ARG A 14 -22.26 5.49 -9.76
C ARG A 14 -22.98 4.15 -9.86
N VAL A 15 -22.32 3.05 -9.45
CA VAL A 15 -22.85 1.69 -9.52
C VAL A 15 -24.15 1.55 -8.74
N VAL A 16 -24.18 1.98 -7.47
CA VAL A 16 -25.38 1.90 -6.62
C VAL A 16 -26.55 2.71 -7.18
N ARG A 17 -26.28 3.88 -7.79
CA ARG A 17 -27.33 4.68 -8.45
C ARG A 17 -27.79 4.12 -9.79
N THR A 18 -26.99 3.28 -10.45
CA THR A 18 -27.38 2.62 -11.71
C THR A 18 -28.11 1.30 -11.47
N LEU A 19 -27.79 0.58 -10.40
CA LEU A 19 -28.43 -0.67 -9.97
C LEU A 19 -29.76 -0.41 -9.25
N LEU A 20 -30.61 0.50 -9.75
CA LEU A 20 -31.89 0.86 -9.12
C LEU A 20 -32.87 -0.33 -9.08
N ASP A 21 -32.65 -1.26 -8.15
CA ASP A 21 -33.66 -2.19 -7.65
C ASP A 21 -34.54 -1.48 -6.61
N ASP A 22 -35.81 -1.90 -6.51
CA ASP A 22 -36.80 -1.33 -5.58
C ASP A 22 -36.34 -1.39 -4.11
N GLU A 23 -35.48 -2.35 -3.75
CA GLU A 23 -34.87 -2.45 -2.42
C GLU A 23 -33.94 -1.26 -2.11
N ALA A 24 -33.09 -0.85 -3.05
CA ALA A 24 -32.16 0.28 -2.86
C ALA A 24 -32.91 1.63 -2.76
N ARG A 25 -34.07 1.74 -3.42
CA ARG A 25 -34.97 2.90 -3.27
C ARG A 25 -35.61 2.91 -1.90
N THR A 26 -36.11 1.77 -1.44
CA THR A 26 -36.77 1.60 -0.14
C THR A 26 -35.80 1.86 1.01
N ALA A 27 -34.53 1.42 0.89
CA ALA A 27 -33.47 1.68 1.85
C ALA A 27 -32.93 3.13 1.83
N GLY A 28 -33.37 3.97 0.88
CA GLY A 28 -33.00 5.39 0.83
C GLY A 28 -31.58 5.68 0.34
N PHE A 29 -30.85 4.70 -0.21
CA PHE A 29 -29.44 4.87 -0.61
C PHE A 29 -29.22 5.94 -1.68
N HIS A 30 -30.22 6.19 -2.54
CA HIS A 30 -30.21 7.26 -3.53
C HIS A 30 -30.08 8.68 -2.93
N ARG A 31 -30.35 8.85 -1.64
CA ARG A 31 -30.24 10.14 -0.92
C ARG A 31 -28.87 10.37 -0.29
N LEU A 32 -28.03 9.34 -0.25
CA LEU A 32 -26.68 9.41 0.31
C LEU A 32 -25.70 9.99 -0.70
N THR A 33 -24.75 10.78 -0.20
CA THR A 33 -23.55 11.15 -0.97
C THR A 33 -22.63 9.94 -1.15
N ASP A 34 -21.75 9.99 -2.16
CA ASP A 34 -20.79 8.90 -2.43
C ASP A 34 -19.93 8.57 -1.19
N TYR A 35 -19.53 9.61 -0.45
CA TYR A 35 -18.80 9.46 0.80
C TYR A 35 -19.62 8.76 1.89
N GLN A 36 -20.89 9.13 2.08
CA GLN A 36 -21.76 8.49 3.07
C GLN A 36 -22.03 7.03 2.73
N LEU A 37 -22.21 6.72 1.45
CA LEU A 37 -22.39 5.36 0.97
C LEU A 37 -21.13 4.51 1.25
N MET A 38 -19.95 5.02 0.88
CA MET A 38 -18.68 4.33 1.17
C MET A 38 -18.46 4.15 2.67
N ARG A 39 -18.74 5.19 3.47
CA ARG A 39 -18.65 5.11 4.92
C ARG A 39 -19.49 3.95 5.47
N MET A 40 -20.78 3.92 5.13
CA MET A 40 -21.69 2.85 5.56
C MET A 40 -21.19 1.46 5.17
N LEU A 41 -20.80 1.26 3.90
CA LEU A 41 -20.29 -0.03 3.41
C LEU A 41 -19.02 -0.48 4.15
N THR A 42 -18.10 0.45 4.40
CA THR A 42 -16.84 0.14 5.08
C THR A 42 -17.02 -0.08 6.59
N GLU A 43 -17.94 0.64 7.24
CA GLU A 43 -18.30 0.44 8.66
C GLU A 43 -18.98 -0.92 8.88
N ASP A 44 -19.90 -1.30 8.00
CA ASP A 44 -20.55 -2.62 8.06
C ASP A 44 -19.55 -3.75 7.87
N ALA A 45 -18.64 -3.61 6.90
CA ALA A 45 -17.56 -4.57 6.68
C ALA A 45 -16.62 -4.66 7.89
N ALA A 46 -16.21 -3.53 8.48
CA ALA A 46 -15.40 -3.50 9.70
C ALA A 46 -16.11 -4.20 10.87
N ALA A 47 -17.41 -3.95 11.06
CA ALA A 47 -18.20 -4.65 12.07
C ALA A 47 -18.24 -6.16 11.82
N GLU A 48 -18.39 -6.61 10.57
CA GLU A 48 -18.39 -8.03 10.23
C GLU A 48 -17.01 -8.69 10.49
N THR A 49 -15.90 -8.00 10.21
CA THR A 49 -14.56 -8.54 10.55
C THR A 49 -14.40 -8.81 12.04
N VAL A 50 -14.92 -7.92 12.90
CA VAL A 50 -14.90 -8.08 14.35
C VAL A 50 -15.85 -9.20 14.78
N ARG A 51 -17.05 -9.29 14.20
CA ARG A 51 -18.01 -10.38 14.48
C ARG A 51 -17.45 -11.74 14.10
N ALA A 52 -16.79 -11.86 12.94
CA ALA A 52 -16.13 -13.08 12.51
C ALA A 52 -15.05 -13.51 13.51
N ALA A 53 -14.17 -12.58 13.92
CA ALA A 53 -13.12 -12.83 14.89
C ALA A 53 -13.68 -13.31 16.24
N ARG A 54 -14.75 -12.66 16.74
CA ARG A 54 -15.47 -13.08 17.96
C ARG A 54 -16.06 -14.49 17.88
N ARG A 55 -16.39 -14.96 16.67
CA ARG A 55 -16.87 -16.32 16.41
C ARG A 55 -15.73 -17.31 16.15
N GLY A 56 -14.48 -16.93 16.39
CA GLY A 56 -13.31 -17.78 16.13
C GLY A 56 -12.97 -17.95 14.65
N ARG A 57 -13.51 -17.08 13.79
CA ARG A 57 -13.40 -17.19 12.33
C ARG A 57 -12.71 -15.97 11.74
N LYS A 58 -12.16 -16.16 10.54
CA LYS A 58 -11.71 -15.08 9.69
C LYS A 58 -12.89 -14.58 8.84
N ALA A 59 -13.00 -13.27 8.63
CA ALA A 59 -13.92 -12.74 7.62
C ALA A 59 -13.43 -13.06 6.20
N ASP A 60 -14.32 -12.94 5.23
CA ASP A 60 -13.93 -13.07 3.83
C ASP A 60 -13.03 -11.90 3.40
N ASP A 61 -12.24 -12.12 2.34
CA ASP A 61 -11.22 -11.16 1.91
C ASP A 61 -11.83 -9.83 1.41
N ASN A 62 -13.09 -9.80 0.95
CA ASN A 62 -13.76 -8.56 0.56
C ASN A 62 -14.15 -7.74 1.79
N SER A 63 -14.71 -8.38 2.81
CA SER A 63 -15.03 -7.73 4.08
C SER A 63 -13.77 -7.17 4.76
N GLU A 64 -12.67 -7.93 4.79
CA GLU A 64 -11.41 -7.42 5.35
C GLU A 64 -10.83 -6.27 4.52
N PHE A 65 -10.92 -6.34 3.19
CA PHE A 65 -10.49 -5.24 2.32
C PHE A 65 -11.31 -3.97 2.58
N LEU A 66 -12.64 -4.05 2.58
CA LEU A 66 -13.52 -2.91 2.88
C LEU A 66 -13.31 -2.37 4.30
N ALA A 67 -13.06 -3.25 5.27
CA ALA A 67 -12.70 -2.85 6.63
C ALA A 67 -11.40 -2.05 6.68
N ALA A 68 -10.40 -2.38 5.84
CA ALA A 68 -9.16 -1.61 5.74
C ALA A 68 -9.36 -0.18 5.22
N LEU A 69 -10.45 0.09 4.50
CA LEU A 69 -10.81 1.43 4.04
C LEU A 69 -11.52 2.24 5.15
N ALA A 70 -12.24 1.59 6.07
CA ALA A 70 -13.11 2.23 7.05
C ALA A 70 -12.46 3.38 7.84
N PRO A 71 -11.20 3.27 8.32
CA PRO A 71 -10.57 4.35 9.08
C PRO A 71 -10.44 5.66 8.30
N PHE A 72 -10.40 5.62 6.96
CA PHE A 72 -10.31 6.82 6.12
C PHE A 72 -11.67 7.50 5.91
N PHE A 73 -12.77 6.78 6.14
CA PHE A 73 -14.14 7.30 6.04
C PHE A 73 -14.78 7.60 7.41
N ALA A 74 -14.12 7.23 8.50
CA ALA A 74 -14.53 7.56 9.86
C ALA A 74 -14.34 9.06 10.17
N ARG A 75 -15.12 9.62 11.10
CA ARG A 75 -14.83 10.98 11.60
C ARG A 75 -13.58 10.93 12.48
N PRO A 76 -12.78 12.00 12.52
CA PRO A 76 -11.63 12.06 13.42
C PRO A 76 -11.95 11.72 14.87
N ASP A 77 -13.11 12.16 15.37
CA ASP A 77 -13.56 11.92 16.74
C ASP A 77 -13.97 10.46 17.00
N ASP A 78 -14.29 9.70 15.95
CA ASP A 78 -14.66 8.28 16.04
C ASP A 78 -13.40 7.38 16.16
N LEU A 79 -12.22 7.92 15.86
CA LEU A 79 -10.98 7.15 15.74
C LEU A 79 -10.16 7.17 17.03
N ARG A 80 -10.04 5.99 17.66
CA ARG A 80 -9.14 5.79 18.82
C ARG A 80 -7.65 5.73 18.44
N VAL A 81 -7.38 5.30 17.22
CA VAL A 81 -6.02 5.18 16.66
C VAL A 81 -6.06 5.80 15.28
N THR A 82 -5.13 6.71 14.99
CA THR A 82 -5.17 7.50 13.76
C THR A 82 -4.63 6.67 12.58
N PRO A 83 -5.34 6.62 11.44
CA PRO A 83 -4.79 6.06 10.22
C PRO A 83 -3.72 6.97 9.63
N PHE A 84 -2.92 6.44 8.73
CA PHE A 84 -1.94 7.23 7.98
C PHE A 84 -2.15 7.06 6.48
N ALA A 85 -2.18 8.16 5.75
CA ALA A 85 -2.29 8.14 4.30
C ALA A 85 -1.14 8.94 3.69
N CYS A 86 -0.42 8.32 2.75
CA CYS A 86 0.63 8.99 2.00
C CYS A 86 0.54 8.70 0.51
N ALA A 87 1.23 9.51 -0.29
CA ALA A 87 1.37 9.32 -1.72
C ALA A 87 2.83 9.27 -2.13
N VAL A 88 3.18 8.31 -2.99
CA VAL A 88 4.51 8.19 -3.61
C VAL A 88 4.42 8.53 -5.09
N GLY A 89 5.21 9.53 -5.51
CA GLY A 89 5.23 10.05 -6.87
C GLY A 89 6.16 9.29 -7.82
N ARG A 90 6.16 9.69 -9.10
CA ARG A 90 7.13 9.22 -10.12
C ARG A 90 8.58 9.58 -9.79
N ASP A 91 8.78 10.55 -8.90
CA ASP A 91 10.09 10.92 -8.38
C ASP A 91 10.61 9.93 -7.32
N LEU A 92 9.72 9.24 -6.61
CA LEU A 92 10.06 8.43 -5.45
C LEU A 92 9.83 6.92 -5.66
N ALA A 93 8.67 6.52 -6.19
CA ALA A 93 8.33 5.10 -6.31
C ALA A 93 9.34 4.29 -7.15
N PRO A 94 9.89 4.81 -8.28
CA PRO A 94 10.94 4.10 -9.02
C PRO A 94 12.25 3.91 -8.23
N LEU A 95 12.52 4.78 -7.24
CA LEU A 95 13.66 4.63 -6.34
C LEU A 95 13.47 3.49 -5.34
N PHE A 96 12.24 3.07 -5.05
CA PHE A 96 11.95 1.93 -4.17
C PHE A 96 11.66 0.65 -4.96
N ALA A 97 11.12 0.77 -6.18
CA ALA A 97 10.82 -0.36 -7.03
C ALA A 97 12.05 -1.28 -7.23
N GLY A 98 11.85 -2.56 -6.95
CA GLY A 98 12.85 -3.63 -7.08
C GLY A 98 14.03 -3.56 -6.10
N ALA A 99 14.00 -2.65 -5.12
CA ALA A 99 15.01 -2.55 -4.07
C ALA A 99 14.51 -3.27 -2.80
N GLY A 100 15.41 -4.01 -2.15
CA GLY A 100 15.09 -4.66 -0.87
C GLY A 100 15.16 -3.71 0.32
N ALA A 101 14.37 -4.00 1.35
CA ALA A 101 14.46 -3.37 2.67
C ALA A 101 15.40 -4.17 3.59
N SER A 102 16.37 -3.49 4.24
CA SER A 102 17.16 -4.15 5.29
C SER A 102 16.35 -4.35 6.57
N GLU A 103 16.79 -5.24 7.46
CA GLU A 103 16.13 -5.47 8.76
C GLU A 103 15.94 -4.18 9.58
N GLU A 104 16.89 -3.24 9.53
CA GLU A 104 16.76 -1.94 10.21
C GLU A 104 15.67 -1.06 9.56
N VAL A 105 15.53 -1.10 8.23
CA VAL A 105 14.45 -0.41 7.52
C VAL A 105 13.10 -1.01 7.91
N VAL A 106 12.98 -2.34 7.87
CA VAL A 106 11.77 -3.07 8.25
C VAL A 106 11.37 -2.77 9.70
N ARG A 107 12.32 -2.84 10.63
CA ARG A 107 12.09 -2.48 12.05
C ARG A 107 11.60 -1.05 12.21
N ARG A 108 12.20 -0.08 11.51
CA ARG A 108 11.77 1.33 11.56
C ARG A 108 10.38 1.52 10.99
N ALA A 109 10.05 0.81 9.92
CA ALA A 109 8.72 0.80 9.32
C ALA A 109 7.68 0.20 10.28
N HIS A 110 8.02 -0.89 10.99
CA HIS A 110 7.16 -1.47 12.03
C HIS A 110 6.95 -0.54 13.20
N ASP A 111 7.99 0.13 13.70
CA ASP A 111 7.86 1.13 14.76
C ASP A 111 6.91 2.25 14.32
N PHE A 112 7.01 2.69 13.06
CA PHE A 112 6.07 3.66 12.50
C PHE A 112 4.65 3.09 12.37
N ALA A 113 4.48 1.84 11.96
CA ALA A 113 3.17 1.21 11.82
C ALA A 113 2.53 0.84 13.17
N ARG A 114 3.30 0.80 14.27
CA ARG A 114 2.84 0.33 15.59
C ARG A 114 1.60 1.06 16.08
N ASP A 115 1.62 2.39 15.98
CA ASP A 115 0.60 3.26 16.57
C ASP A 115 -0.50 3.66 15.57
N ARG A 116 -0.68 2.86 14.50
CA ARG A 116 -1.61 3.14 13.40
C ARG A 116 -2.55 1.95 13.19
N CYS A 117 -3.84 2.24 13.00
CA CYS A 117 -4.87 1.23 12.75
C CYS A 117 -4.87 0.75 11.29
N ALA A 118 -4.64 1.68 10.36
CA ALA A 118 -4.54 1.43 8.94
C ALA A 118 -3.56 2.41 8.30
N ILE A 119 -2.91 1.96 7.24
CA ILE A 119 -2.03 2.75 6.42
C ILE A 119 -2.45 2.62 4.97
N TYR A 120 -2.57 3.74 4.28
CA TYR A 120 -2.86 3.83 2.86
C TYR A 120 -1.69 4.48 2.13
N ILE A 121 -1.19 3.82 1.11
CA ILE A 121 -0.13 4.31 0.23
C ILE A 121 -0.72 4.45 -1.16
N GLU A 122 -0.93 5.68 -1.60
CA GLU A 122 -1.28 6.01 -2.98
C GLU A 122 -0.01 5.95 -3.86
N VAL A 123 -0.08 5.21 -4.95
CA VAL A 123 1.00 5.12 -5.93
C VAL A 123 0.59 5.89 -7.18
N ALA A 124 1.36 6.91 -7.50
CA ALA A 124 1.08 7.76 -8.65
C ALA A 124 1.02 6.95 -9.95
N GLU A 125 0.16 7.38 -10.88
CA GLU A 125 -0.02 6.68 -12.14
C GLU A 125 1.31 6.45 -12.89
N GLY A 126 1.56 5.18 -13.22
CA GLY A 126 2.74 4.70 -13.94
C GLY A 126 4.03 4.76 -13.13
N ALA A 127 3.99 5.09 -11.83
CA ALA A 127 5.17 5.21 -10.99
C ALA A 127 5.69 3.84 -10.51
N PHE A 128 4.80 2.85 -10.36
CA PHE A 128 5.16 1.45 -10.15
C PHE A 128 4.41 0.59 -11.17
N ARG A 129 5.12 0.20 -12.24
CA ARG A 129 4.52 -0.53 -13.37
C ARG A 129 4.53 -2.03 -13.13
N LEU A 130 3.44 -2.67 -13.52
CA LEU A 130 3.29 -4.12 -13.59
C LEU A 130 3.26 -4.49 -15.08
N GLY A 131 4.43 -4.64 -15.69
CA GLY A 131 4.56 -4.76 -17.15
C GLY A 131 4.31 -3.44 -17.88
N GLN A 132 3.91 -3.50 -19.15
CA GLN A 132 3.77 -2.30 -20.00
C GLN A 132 2.46 -1.54 -19.81
N THR A 133 1.35 -2.25 -19.57
CA THR A 133 -0.01 -1.71 -19.62
C THR A 133 -0.64 -1.54 -18.25
N HIS A 134 -0.04 -2.11 -17.20
CA HIS A 134 -0.62 -2.14 -15.85
C HIS A 134 0.30 -1.53 -14.80
N GLN A 135 -0.26 -1.29 -13.63
CA GLN A 135 0.38 -0.57 -12.54
C GLN A 135 -0.20 -0.97 -11.18
N LEU A 136 0.61 -0.78 -10.15
CA LEU A 136 0.14 -0.72 -8.77
C LEU A 136 -0.40 0.70 -8.51
N ARG A 137 -1.62 0.81 -7.98
CA ARG A 137 -2.29 2.09 -7.71
C ARG A 137 -2.39 2.42 -6.24
N ALA A 138 -2.63 1.41 -5.40
CA ALA A 138 -2.74 1.62 -3.97
C ALA A 138 -2.25 0.40 -3.20
N VAL A 139 -1.79 0.65 -1.98
CA VAL A 139 -1.52 -0.39 -1.00
C VAL A 139 -2.14 0.00 0.34
N PHE A 140 -2.83 -0.94 0.98
CA PHE A 140 -3.35 -0.80 2.33
C PHE A 140 -2.59 -1.74 3.25
N VAL A 141 -2.17 -1.26 4.42
CA VAL A 141 -1.66 -2.07 5.52
C VAL A 141 -2.63 -1.94 6.67
N TYR A 142 -3.25 -3.05 7.07
CA TYR A 142 -4.37 -3.06 8.01
C TYR A 142 -4.11 -4.03 9.15
N ARG A 143 -4.47 -3.64 10.37
CA ARG A 143 -4.47 -4.52 11.54
C ARG A 143 -5.76 -5.33 11.52
N VAL A 144 -5.64 -6.65 11.36
CA VAL A 144 -6.80 -7.54 11.34
C VAL A 144 -7.12 -8.00 12.76
N PRO A 145 -8.38 -7.91 13.22
CA PRO A 145 -8.78 -8.45 14.51
C PRO A 145 -8.43 -9.94 14.62
N ARG A 146 -7.69 -10.31 15.66
CA ARG A 146 -7.28 -11.70 15.84
C ARG A 146 -8.35 -12.50 16.59
N PRO A 147 -8.76 -13.69 16.12
CA PRO A 147 -9.81 -14.47 16.78
C PRO A 147 -9.47 -14.91 18.21
N ASP A 148 -8.20 -15.24 18.47
CA ASP A 148 -7.68 -15.64 19.79
C ASP A 148 -7.88 -14.55 20.86
N ARG A 149 -7.84 -13.28 20.48
CA ARG A 149 -8.07 -12.14 21.38
C ARG A 149 -9.44 -12.15 22.04
N TYR A 150 -10.44 -12.75 21.39
CA TYR A 150 -11.82 -12.80 21.84
C TYR A 150 -12.21 -14.14 22.49
N MET A 151 -11.30 -15.10 22.54
CA MET A 151 -11.48 -16.38 23.23
C MET A 151 -11.15 -16.19 24.71
N GLY A 152 -12.09 -15.62 25.48
CA GLY A 152 -11.92 -15.43 26.93
C GLY A 152 -12.62 -14.20 27.50
N PRO A 153 -12.10 -13.63 28.61
CA PRO A 153 -12.74 -12.52 29.34
C PRO A 153 -12.99 -11.25 28.51
N ARG A 154 -12.26 -11.08 27.40
CA ARG A 154 -12.35 -9.91 26.49
C ARG A 154 -13.32 -10.10 25.33
N SER A 155 -14.15 -11.15 25.33
CA SER A 155 -15.07 -11.47 24.23
C SER A 155 -16.05 -10.33 23.87
N LEU A 156 -16.38 -9.47 24.84
CA LEU A 156 -17.29 -8.33 24.67
C LEU A 156 -16.57 -6.99 24.45
N ASP A 157 -15.26 -6.94 24.64
CA ASP A 157 -14.50 -5.68 24.53
C ASP A 157 -14.62 -5.11 23.10
N PRO A 158 -14.71 -3.78 22.96
CA PRO A 158 -14.64 -3.14 21.64
C PRO A 158 -13.28 -3.43 21.01
N TYR A 159 -13.26 -3.66 19.69
CA TYR A 159 -12.00 -3.81 18.98
C TYR A 159 -11.22 -2.50 19.01
N VAL A 160 -10.00 -2.54 19.53
CA VAL A 160 -9.02 -1.46 19.45
C VAL A 160 -7.76 -2.05 18.83
N PRO A 161 -7.39 -1.61 17.62
CA PRO A 161 -6.17 -2.08 16.97
C PRO A 161 -4.96 -1.86 17.85
N ASP A 162 -4.11 -2.88 17.98
CA ASP A 162 -2.88 -2.76 18.75
C ASP A 162 -1.69 -3.49 18.09
N ALA A 163 -0.51 -3.30 18.66
CA ALA A 163 0.76 -3.80 18.13
C ALA A 163 0.82 -5.34 18.00
N SER A 164 -0.02 -6.06 18.74
CA SER A 164 -0.08 -7.52 18.70
C SER A 164 -0.94 -8.07 17.56
N ASP A 165 -1.78 -7.23 16.94
CA ASP A 165 -2.57 -7.62 15.79
C ASP A 165 -1.67 -7.91 14.58
N GLN A 166 -2.09 -8.90 13.78
CA GLN A 166 -1.42 -9.20 12.52
C GLN A 166 -1.61 -8.08 11.52
N LEU A 167 -0.54 -7.73 10.81
CA LEU A 167 -0.61 -6.80 9.69
C LEU A 167 -0.94 -7.56 8.42
N ARG A 168 -1.94 -7.07 7.70
CA ARG A 168 -2.32 -7.56 6.39
C ARG A 168 -2.12 -6.49 5.35
N ILE A 169 -1.54 -6.87 4.21
CA ILE A 169 -1.37 -6.01 3.07
C ILE A 169 -2.48 -6.31 2.06
N PHE A 170 -3.06 -5.25 1.48
CA PHE A 170 -3.93 -5.31 0.31
C PHE A 170 -3.34 -4.43 -0.78
N ALA A 171 -2.96 -5.03 -1.91
CA ALA A 171 -2.48 -4.33 -3.09
C ALA A 171 -3.62 -4.17 -4.10
N VAL A 172 -3.75 -2.97 -4.68
CA VAL A 172 -4.72 -2.65 -5.73
C VAL A 172 -3.97 -2.29 -7.01
N ALA A 173 -4.30 -3.00 -8.09
CA ALA A 173 -3.67 -2.87 -9.39
C ALA A 173 -4.70 -2.72 -10.51
N GLY A 174 -4.25 -2.23 -11.66
CA GLY A 174 -5.10 -2.09 -12.85
C GLY A 174 -4.37 -1.47 -14.02
N ALA A 175 -5.11 -1.23 -15.10
CA ALA A 175 -4.59 -0.64 -16.32
C ALA A 175 -4.13 0.80 -16.09
N ILE A 176 -3.12 1.23 -16.85
CA ILE A 176 -2.69 2.62 -16.88
C ILE A 176 -3.79 3.49 -17.51
N GLY A 177 -4.19 4.58 -16.82
CA GLY A 177 -5.30 5.43 -17.23
C GLY A 177 -6.70 4.88 -16.94
N GLY A 178 -6.81 3.65 -16.42
CA GLY A 178 -8.06 3.02 -16.03
C GLY A 178 -8.28 3.03 -14.51
N LEU A 179 -9.52 2.73 -14.09
CA LEU A 179 -9.82 2.45 -12.69
C LEU A 179 -9.18 1.10 -12.31
N ALA A 180 -8.41 1.09 -11.23
CA ALA A 180 -7.79 -0.12 -10.72
C ALA A 180 -8.73 -0.87 -9.77
N CYS A 181 -9.02 -2.13 -10.08
CA CYS A 181 -9.93 -2.99 -9.32
C CYS A 181 -9.35 -4.36 -9.00
N ALA A 182 -8.21 -4.75 -9.62
CA ALA A 182 -7.57 -6.03 -9.35
C ALA A 182 -6.91 -5.98 -7.97
N ARG A 183 -7.12 -7.02 -7.16
CA ARG A 183 -6.68 -7.04 -5.76
C ARG A 183 -5.85 -8.28 -5.44
N ALA A 184 -4.83 -8.07 -4.61
CA ALA A 184 -4.14 -9.13 -3.93
C ALA A 184 -4.02 -8.82 -2.44
N SER A 185 -3.94 -9.85 -1.60
CA SER A 185 -3.74 -9.70 -0.17
C SER A 185 -2.88 -10.79 0.44
N TRP A 186 -2.14 -10.45 1.48
CA TRP A 186 -1.30 -11.39 2.23
C TRP A 186 -1.04 -10.87 3.64
N VAL A 187 -0.71 -11.77 4.55
CA VAL A 187 -0.23 -11.42 5.89
C VAL A 187 1.25 -11.03 5.77
N VAL A 188 1.65 -9.95 6.45
CA VAL A 188 3.04 -9.48 6.49
C VAL A 188 3.98 -10.61 6.92
N GLY A 189 5.10 -10.77 6.21
CA GLY A 189 6.07 -11.84 6.43
C GLY A 189 5.63 -13.23 5.93
N SER A 190 4.42 -13.36 5.38
CA SER A 190 4.02 -14.56 4.63
C SER A 190 4.78 -14.62 3.31
N GLN A 191 5.23 -15.82 2.93
CA GLN A 191 5.82 -16.06 1.61
C GLN A 191 4.76 -16.25 0.51
N SER A 192 3.47 -16.30 0.88
CA SER A 192 2.37 -16.48 -0.05
C SER A 192 1.26 -15.46 0.16
N GLY A 193 0.63 -15.08 -0.95
CA GLY A 193 -0.55 -14.21 -0.97
C GLY A 193 -1.68 -14.81 -1.80
N ARG A 194 -2.81 -14.11 -1.82
CA ARG A 194 -3.98 -14.46 -2.62
C ARG A 194 -4.32 -13.29 -3.54
N GLY A 195 -4.38 -13.53 -4.84
CA GLY A 195 -4.91 -12.58 -5.83
C GLY A 195 -6.33 -12.94 -6.24
N ASP A 196 -7.11 -11.96 -6.68
CA ASP A 196 -8.26 -12.24 -7.53
C ASP A 196 -7.80 -12.62 -8.96
N ASP A 197 -8.74 -13.11 -9.76
CA ASP A 197 -8.44 -13.60 -11.12
C ASP A 197 -7.79 -12.52 -11.99
N LEU A 198 -8.28 -11.28 -11.88
CA LEU A 198 -7.70 -10.14 -12.59
C LEU A 198 -6.25 -9.94 -12.15
N PHE A 199 -5.95 -9.94 -10.85
CA PHE A 199 -4.60 -9.72 -10.37
C PHE A 199 -3.66 -10.84 -10.82
N HIS A 200 -4.12 -12.09 -10.82
CA HIS A 200 -3.34 -13.21 -11.36
C HIS A 200 -3.10 -13.07 -12.87
N GLU A 201 -4.06 -12.59 -13.65
CA GLU A 201 -3.87 -12.27 -15.07
C GLU A 201 -2.80 -11.19 -15.26
N LEU A 202 -2.81 -10.12 -14.45
CA LEU A 202 -1.78 -9.07 -14.46
C LEU A 202 -0.38 -9.64 -14.20
N VAL A 203 -0.28 -10.51 -13.19
CA VAL A 203 0.97 -11.15 -12.81
C VAL A 203 1.45 -12.08 -13.92
N ARG A 204 0.56 -12.86 -14.55
CA ARG A 204 0.93 -13.71 -15.68
C ARG A 204 1.51 -12.89 -16.83
N HIS A 205 0.87 -11.77 -17.20
CA HIS A 205 1.42 -10.89 -18.23
C HIS A 205 2.82 -10.38 -17.87
N ARG A 206 3.01 -9.92 -16.63
CA ARG A 206 4.33 -9.51 -16.14
C ARG A 206 5.35 -10.66 -16.12
N HIS A 207 4.94 -11.87 -15.72
CA HIS A 207 5.81 -13.05 -15.71
C HIS A 207 6.30 -13.39 -17.12
N HIS A 208 5.44 -13.28 -18.14
CA HIS A 208 5.87 -13.51 -19.53
C HIS A 208 6.88 -12.44 -19.99
N GLU A 209 6.74 -11.19 -19.55
CA GLU A 209 7.65 -10.11 -19.90
C GLU A 209 8.97 -10.12 -19.12
N SER A 210 8.95 -10.51 -17.84
CA SER A 210 10.08 -10.32 -16.91
C SER A 210 10.53 -11.57 -16.15
N GLY A 211 9.87 -12.72 -16.31
CA GLY A 211 10.16 -13.98 -15.60
C GLY A 211 9.89 -13.96 -14.10
N LEU A 212 9.13 -12.99 -13.58
CA LEU A 212 8.88 -12.82 -12.14
C LEU A 212 7.59 -13.52 -11.69
N GLN A 213 7.70 -14.36 -10.67
CA GLN A 213 6.58 -15.08 -10.05
C GLN A 213 5.76 -14.20 -9.09
N PHE A 214 4.54 -14.64 -8.79
CA PHE A 214 3.61 -13.95 -7.90
C PHE A 214 4.23 -13.65 -6.52
N ASP A 215 4.90 -14.61 -5.90
CA ASP A 215 5.51 -14.43 -4.58
C ASP A 215 6.68 -13.43 -4.60
N SER A 216 7.39 -13.34 -5.73
CA SER A 216 8.41 -12.30 -5.93
C SER A 216 7.77 -10.91 -6.02
N LEU A 217 6.61 -10.79 -6.67
CA LEU A 217 5.88 -9.53 -6.73
C LEU A 217 5.33 -9.12 -5.35
N VAL A 218 4.81 -10.08 -4.59
CA VAL A 218 4.39 -9.88 -3.19
C VAL A 218 5.55 -9.28 -2.37
N THR A 219 6.73 -9.88 -2.47
CA THR A 219 7.94 -9.39 -1.79
C THR A 219 8.32 -7.97 -2.25
N GLU A 220 8.28 -7.68 -3.56
CA GLU A 220 8.60 -6.34 -4.09
C GLU A 220 7.61 -5.25 -3.61
N ILE A 221 6.32 -5.59 -3.51
CA ILE A 221 5.30 -4.66 -3.00
C ILE A 221 5.49 -4.46 -1.50
N GLU A 222 5.80 -5.51 -0.75
CA GLU A 222 6.07 -5.42 0.68
C GLU A 222 7.33 -4.60 0.98
N ASP A 223 8.40 -4.78 0.20
CA ASP A 223 9.59 -3.91 0.27
C ASP A 223 9.25 -2.45 -0.02
N LEU A 224 8.42 -2.17 -1.04
CA LEU A 224 7.93 -0.82 -1.32
C LEU A 224 7.20 -0.22 -0.11
N VAL A 225 6.35 -1.00 0.56
CA VAL A 225 5.67 -0.58 1.79
C VAL A 225 6.69 -0.22 2.86
N TRP A 226 7.63 -1.12 3.18
CA TRP A 226 8.63 -0.88 4.23
C TRP A 226 9.52 0.31 3.96
N LEU A 227 9.99 0.47 2.73
CA LEU A 227 10.78 1.64 2.32
C LEU A 227 9.98 2.94 2.46
N THR A 228 8.71 2.92 2.05
CA THR A 228 7.82 4.08 2.14
C THR A 228 7.57 4.49 3.59
N LEU A 229 7.26 3.53 4.47
CA LEU A 229 6.98 3.81 5.88
C LEU A 229 8.24 4.23 6.66
N ALA A 230 9.37 3.56 6.41
CA ALA A 230 10.64 3.96 7.01
C ALA A 230 11.03 5.38 6.57
N TYR A 231 10.82 5.73 5.31
CA TYR A 231 11.04 7.09 4.83
C TYR A 231 10.06 8.09 5.44
N ALA A 232 8.77 7.77 5.50
CA ALA A 232 7.76 8.59 6.18
C ALA A 232 8.07 8.83 7.66
N ALA A 233 8.80 7.93 8.32
CA ALA A 233 9.24 8.13 9.71
C ALA A 233 10.36 9.16 9.86
N VAL A 234 11.17 9.40 8.82
CA VAL A 234 12.40 10.23 8.91
C VAL A 234 12.46 11.41 7.93
N ALA A 235 11.55 11.47 6.97
CA ALA A 235 11.49 12.56 6.00
C ALA A 235 11.26 13.90 6.72
N GLN A 236 12.06 14.91 6.36
CA GLN A 236 11.91 16.26 6.89
C GLN A 236 10.58 16.90 6.42
N PRO A 237 10.03 17.90 7.14
CA PRO A 237 8.74 18.51 6.80
C PRO A 237 8.68 19.08 5.38
N ASP A 238 9.76 19.64 4.85
CA ASP A 238 9.87 20.17 3.46
C ASP A 238 9.73 19.08 2.38
N ARG A 239 9.93 17.81 2.75
CA ARG A 239 9.75 16.64 1.88
C ARG A 239 8.38 15.99 2.00
N ARG A 240 7.50 16.58 2.80
CA ARG A 240 6.10 16.17 2.97
C ARG A 240 5.20 17.30 2.50
N GLU A 241 4.36 17.01 1.54
CA GLU A 241 3.36 17.94 1.04
C GLU A 241 1.98 17.37 1.34
N ILE A 242 1.18 18.06 2.16
CA ILE A 242 -0.22 17.68 2.35
C ILE A 242 -0.97 18.02 1.06
N LEU A 243 -1.57 17.01 0.43
CA LEU A 243 -2.36 17.22 -0.77
C LEU A 243 -3.60 18.10 -0.46
N PRO A 244 -3.96 19.03 -1.36
CA PRO A 244 -5.14 19.86 -1.18
C PRO A 244 -6.40 19.02 -0.97
N MET A 245 -7.21 19.38 0.02
CA MET A 245 -8.42 18.64 0.38
C MET A 245 -9.70 19.29 -0.16
N ALA A 246 -10.68 18.46 -0.53
CA ALA A 246 -12.03 18.90 -0.85
C ALA A 246 -12.86 19.03 0.44
N THR A 247 -13.72 20.05 0.50
CA THR A 247 -14.77 20.13 1.53
C THR A 247 -15.87 19.11 1.22
N ILE A 248 -16.13 18.20 2.16
CA ILE A 248 -17.09 17.07 2.06
C ILE A 248 -18.52 17.55 1.72
N ASN A 249 -18.87 18.80 2.05
CA ASN A 249 -20.24 19.32 1.97
C ASN A 249 -20.62 20.06 0.67
N ARG A 250 -19.85 19.99 -0.43
CA ARG A 250 -20.30 20.62 -1.69
C ARG A 250 -21.27 19.71 -2.45
N ALA A 251 -22.47 19.57 -1.90
CA ALA A 251 -23.65 19.07 -2.60
C ALA A 251 -24.07 20.09 -3.68
N GLY A 252 -23.49 19.97 -4.87
CA GLY A 252 -23.87 20.79 -6.01
C GLY A 252 -23.19 20.32 -7.27
N ARG A 253 -23.96 20.22 -8.38
CA ARG A 253 -23.36 20.08 -9.71
C ARG A 253 -22.45 21.26 -9.94
N LEU A 254 -21.14 21.01 -9.99
CA LEU A 254 -20.19 22.07 -10.31
C LEU A 254 -20.57 22.70 -11.66
N PRO A 255 -20.60 24.05 -11.72
CA PRO A 255 -21.27 24.79 -12.79
C PRO A 255 -20.61 24.63 -14.15
N ASN A 256 -19.32 24.27 -14.20
CA ASN A 256 -18.58 24.13 -15.45
C ASN A 256 -17.52 23.02 -15.40
N ARG A 257 -17.05 22.61 -16.60
CA ARG A 257 -16.01 21.58 -16.77
C ARG A 257 -14.68 21.96 -16.08
N ALA A 258 -14.35 23.24 -16.02
CA ALA A 258 -13.13 23.73 -15.38
C ALA A 258 -13.15 23.53 -13.86
N ALA A 259 -14.28 23.81 -13.20
CA ALA A 259 -14.50 23.54 -11.79
C ALA A 259 -14.40 22.04 -11.50
N ARG A 260 -15.01 21.17 -12.33
CA ARG A 260 -14.90 19.71 -12.20
C ARG A 260 -13.46 19.23 -12.32
N ARG A 261 -12.69 19.78 -13.26
CA ARG A 261 -11.24 19.47 -13.41
C ARG A 261 -10.43 19.93 -12.20
N ARG A 262 -10.75 21.07 -11.60
CA ARG A 262 -10.09 21.56 -10.37
C ARG A 262 -10.43 20.69 -9.16
N GLN A 263 -11.68 20.27 -9.00
CA GLN A 263 -12.09 19.37 -7.91
C GLN A 263 -11.40 18.01 -7.99
N ARG A 264 -11.19 17.44 -9.18
CA ARG A 264 -10.41 16.21 -9.37
C ARG A 264 -8.95 16.28 -8.90
N ARG A 265 -8.44 17.47 -8.58
CA ARG A 265 -7.09 17.68 -8.00
C ARG A 265 -7.11 17.76 -6.48
N LEU A 266 -8.30 17.77 -5.88
CA LEU A 266 -8.50 17.77 -4.44
C LEU A 266 -8.79 16.34 -3.99
N SER A 267 -8.18 15.92 -2.89
CA SER A 267 -8.45 14.63 -2.26
C SER A 267 -9.58 14.78 -1.24
N LEU A 268 -10.48 13.80 -1.12
CA LEU A 268 -11.43 13.76 0.01
C LEU A 268 -10.72 13.46 1.33
N PHE A 269 -9.52 12.91 1.27
CA PHE A 269 -8.74 12.43 2.40
C PHE A 269 -7.47 13.26 2.59
N ARG A 270 -7.01 13.39 3.83
CA ARG A 270 -5.70 13.98 4.13
C ARG A 270 -4.62 12.99 3.70
N VAL A 271 -3.89 13.30 2.63
CA VAL A 271 -2.80 12.46 2.10
C VAL A 271 -1.49 13.23 2.10
N GLU A 272 -0.45 12.68 2.70
CA GLU A 272 0.91 13.25 2.70
C GLU A 272 1.71 12.75 1.49
N ARG A 273 1.97 13.61 0.51
CA ARG A 273 2.89 13.28 -0.58
C ARG A 273 4.33 13.32 -0.10
N LEU A 274 5.02 12.19 -0.23
CA LEU A 274 6.46 12.06 0.02
C LEU A 274 7.23 12.39 -1.27
N ARG A 275 8.18 13.32 -1.17
CA ARG A 275 9.05 13.72 -2.29
C ARG A 275 10.43 13.09 -2.16
N ALA A 276 11.05 12.72 -3.27
CA ALA A 276 12.45 12.27 -3.24
C ALA A 276 13.41 13.36 -2.72
N PRO A 277 14.46 13.00 -1.97
CA PRO A 277 15.53 13.94 -1.65
C PRO A 277 16.31 14.31 -2.92
N ALA A 278 16.97 15.47 -2.91
CA ALA A 278 17.65 16.00 -4.10
C ALA A 278 18.75 15.08 -4.65
N ASP A 279 19.39 14.29 -3.77
CA ASP A 279 20.43 13.32 -4.13
C ASP A 279 19.88 11.93 -4.52
N ASN A 280 18.55 11.75 -4.56
CA ASN A 280 17.87 10.47 -4.78
C ASN A 280 18.38 9.35 -3.85
N PHE A 281 18.70 9.70 -2.59
CA PHE A 281 19.30 8.78 -1.61
C PHE A 281 20.68 8.23 -2.05
N GLY A 282 21.34 8.87 -3.01
CA GLY A 282 22.55 8.40 -3.67
C GLY A 282 22.33 7.39 -4.81
N ARG A 283 21.08 7.06 -5.16
CA ARG A 283 20.75 6.13 -6.26
C ARG A 283 20.84 6.86 -7.61
N ARG A 284 21.70 6.36 -8.51
CA ARG A 284 21.69 6.78 -9.94
C ARG A 284 20.59 6.01 -10.67
N VAL A 285 19.56 6.70 -11.16
CA VAL A 285 18.51 6.10 -12.00
C VAL A 285 19.08 5.92 -13.41
N ARG A 286 19.46 4.69 -13.78
CA ARG A 286 19.90 4.38 -15.16
C ARG A 286 18.69 4.02 -16.02
N ILE A 287 18.58 4.69 -17.17
CA ILE A 287 17.79 4.27 -18.33
C ILE A 287 18.57 3.14 -19.00
N ASN A 288 17.93 2.00 -19.28
CA ASN A 288 18.50 0.81 -19.91
C ASN A 288 19.51 -0.01 -19.09
N GLN A 289 19.03 -1.11 -18.48
CA GLN A 289 19.80 -2.34 -18.35
C GLN A 289 18.88 -3.53 -18.63
N GLN A 290 18.65 -3.78 -19.92
CA GLN A 290 18.57 -5.15 -20.43
C GLN A 290 20.00 -5.69 -20.39
N GLU A 291 20.25 -6.77 -19.67
CA GLU A 291 21.27 -7.77 -20.05
C GLU A 291 21.16 -8.99 -19.13
N GLY A 292 20.93 -10.13 -19.78
CA GLY A 292 20.82 -11.45 -19.18
C GLY A 292 22.18 -11.97 -18.69
N TRP A 293 22.07 -12.93 -17.78
CA TRP A 293 23.14 -13.63 -17.10
C TRP A 293 24.06 -14.45 -18.02
N GLN A 294 25.35 -14.51 -17.66
CA GLN A 294 26.21 -15.69 -17.81
C GLN A 294 27.21 -15.78 -16.63
N LEU A 295 27.50 -17.01 -16.18
CA LEU A 295 28.12 -17.36 -14.89
C LEU A 295 29.63 -17.07 -14.76
N GLY A 296 30.06 -16.68 -13.56
CA GLY A 296 31.49 -16.57 -13.22
C GLY A 296 31.85 -15.99 -11.83
N ARG A 297 31.08 -16.30 -10.77
CA ARG A 297 31.54 -16.34 -9.35
C ARG A 297 31.96 -15.03 -8.60
N ARG A 298 31.01 -14.44 -7.84
CA ARG A 298 31.11 -13.45 -6.73
C ARG A 298 29.71 -13.30 -6.07
N ILE A 299 29.54 -13.09 -4.75
CA ILE A 299 28.18 -12.93 -4.18
C ILE A 299 27.65 -11.54 -4.50
N LYS A 300 26.77 -11.43 -5.50
CA LYS A 300 26.11 -10.17 -5.86
C LYS A 300 25.07 -9.82 -4.80
N VAL A 301 25.40 -8.84 -3.96
CA VAL A 301 24.42 -8.21 -3.08
C VAL A 301 23.54 -7.32 -3.94
N ARG A 302 22.23 -7.58 -3.95
CA ARG A 302 21.26 -6.72 -4.64
C ARG A 302 21.30 -5.32 -4.01
N GLY A 303 21.08 -4.28 -4.82
CA GLY A 303 20.99 -2.93 -4.29
C GLY A 303 19.88 -2.86 -3.24
N HIS A 304 20.16 -2.28 -2.08
CA HIS A 304 19.23 -2.24 -0.95
C HIS A 304 19.33 -0.90 -0.25
N PHE A 305 18.27 -0.52 0.45
CA PHE A 305 18.33 0.63 1.33
C PHE A 305 18.77 0.23 2.73
N LYS A 306 19.47 1.15 3.38
CA LYS A 306 19.78 1.06 4.82
C LYS A 306 19.63 2.42 5.48
N MET A 307 19.46 2.39 6.80
CA MET A 307 19.52 3.61 7.61
C MET A 307 20.98 3.92 7.93
N GLN A 308 21.41 5.14 7.65
CA GLN A 308 22.75 5.63 7.99
C GLN A 308 22.67 6.64 9.12
N ARG A 309 23.53 6.49 10.12
CA ARG A 309 23.72 7.48 11.18
C ARG A 309 24.32 8.76 10.59
N HIS A 310 23.83 9.91 11.00
CA HIS A 310 24.38 11.22 10.59
C HIS A 310 24.06 12.31 11.62
N GLY A 311 24.55 13.54 11.36
CA GLY A 311 24.42 14.68 12.27
C GLY A 311 25.38 14.61 13.46
N THR A 312 25.32 15.59 14.35
CA THR A 312 26.14 15.66 15.56
C THR A 312 25.95 14.39 16.39
N GLU A 313 27.07 13.74 16.73
CA GLU A 313 27.12 12.45 17.45
C GLU A 313 26.39 11.27 16.76
N GLY A 314 26.02 11.40 15.49
CA GLY A 314 25.33 10.31 14.77
C GLY A 314 23.95 9.96 15.34
N ARG A 315 23.30 10.90 16.05
CA ARG A 315 21.96 10.69 16.64
C ARG A 315 20.85 10.64 15.59
N LEU A 316 21.02 11.32 14.47
CA LEU A 316 20.04 11.35 13.39
C LEU A 316 20.19 10.13 12.47
N ARG A 317 19.14 9.79 11.74
CA ARG A 317 19.11 8.70 10.75
C ARG A 317 18.64 9.23 9.42
N LYS A 318 19.30 8.82 8.33
CA LYS A 318 18.86 9.08 6.96
C LYS A 318 18.79 7.76 6.19
N LEU A 319 17.81 7.62 5.32
CA LEU A 319 17.74 6.49 4.39
C LEU A 319 18.78 6.71 3.28
N ILE A 320 19.56 5.69 2.94
CA ILE A 320 20.51 5.73 1.82
C ILE A 320 20.39 4.47 0.97
N PHE A 321 20.68 4.59 -0.32
CA PHE A 321 20.77 3.45 -1.22
C PHE A 321 22.21 2.93 -1.27
N VAL A 322 22.38 1.64 -0.99
CA VAL A 322 23.63 0.93 -1.23
C VAL A 322 23.50 0.23 -2.57
N ALA A 323 24.28 0.68 -3.55
CA ALA A 323 24.31 0.07 -4.87
C ALA A 323 24.65 -1.43 -4.79
N SER A 324 24.16 -2.18 -5.77
CA SER A 324 24.52 -3.59 -5.90
C SER A 324 26.03 -3.71 -5.98
N HIS A 325 26.61 -4.53 -5.13
CA HIS A 325 28.05 -4.77 -5.08
C HIS A 325 28.30 -6.24 -4.83
N CYS A 326 29.48 -6.71 -5.20
CA CYS A 326 29.88 -8.07 -4.90
C CYS A 326 30.55 -8.11 -3.52
N ARG A 327 30.22 -9.10 -2.70
CA ARG A 327 30.96 -9.44 -1.47
C ARG A 327 31.85 -10.65 -1.73
N GLY A 328 33.05 -10.62 -1.15
CA GLY A 328 34.09 -11.66 -1.23
C GLY A 328 35.49 -11.08 -1.53
N PRO A 329 36.58 -11.76 -1.13
CA PRO A 329 37.92 -11.44 -1.59
C PRO A 329 37.95 -11.33 -3.12
N LEU A 330 38.77 -10.44 -3.68
CA LEU A 330 38.93 -10.31 -5.13
C LEU A 330 39.31 -11.66 -5.78
N ASP A 331 39.93 -12.55 -5.00
CA ASP A 331 40.62 -13.74 -5.48
C ASP A 331 39.94 -15.06 -5.06
N ALA A 332 38.77 -15.01 -4.41
CA ALA A 332 38.13 -16.20 -3.84
C ALA A 332 37.07 -16.83 -4.76
N ALA A 333 37.09 -18.17 -4.86
CA ALA A 333 36.04 -18.96 -5.48
C ALA A 333 34.82 -19.11 -4.53
N PRO A 334 33.60 -18.66 -4.89
CA PRO A 334 32.40 -18.74 -4.07
C PRO A 334 31.82 -20.16 -3.96
N LEU A 335 31.28 -20.41 -2.76
CA LEU A 335 30.58 -21.62 -2.31
C LEU A 335 29.26 -21.86 -3.05
N HIS A 336 29.06 -23.09 -3.53
CA HIS A 336 27.74 -23.60 -3.90
C HIS A 336 27.06 -24.19 -2.66
N SER A 337 25.80 -23.85 -2.45
CA SER A 337 24.89 -24.70 -1.67
C SER A 337 24.67 -25.98 -2.47
N MET A 338 25.15 -27.10 -1.95
CA MET A 338 24.80 -28.42 -2.46
C MET A 338 23.36 -28.73 -2.07
N ARG A 339 22.42 -28.48 -2.97
CA ARG A 339 21.17 -29.25 -3.04
C ARG A 339 20.78 -29.41 -4.49
N LEU A 340 21.21 -30.54 -5.07
CA LEU A 340 20.51 -31.36 -6.06
C LEU A 340 21.48 -32.45 -6.55
N LEU A 341 21.55 -33.53 -5.78
CA LEU A 341 21.62 -34.89 -6.29
C LEU A 341 20.57 -35.66 -5.48
N ASP A 342 19.34 -35.54 -5.96
CA ASP A 342 18.31 -36.58 -6.13
C ASP A 342 16.93 -35.94 -6.34
#